data_AF-A0A930AH79-F1
#
_entry.id   AF-A0A930AH79-F1
#
_cell.length_a   1.000
_cell.length_b   1.000
_cell.length_c   1.000
_cell.angle_alpha   90.00
_cell.angle_beta   90.00
_cell.angle_gamma   90.00
#
_symmetry.space_group_name_H-M   'P 1'
#
loop_
_entity.id
_entity.type
_entity.pdbx_description
1 polymer ?
#
loop_
_entity_poly.entity_id
_entity_poly.type
_entity_poly.pdbx_seq_one_letter_code
_entity_poly.pdbx_strand_id
1 'polypeptide(L)'
;MKFVGLVGSNYDQSYNRKLLEFIRRNFKFKFELEVLEIDEVPMFNQDEKWDESFQLRFLYNKITRADGVIIATPEHNHTISASLKSVLEWLSYEVHPFENKPVMIVGASYYDQGTSRAQVHLRKILDAPGVNAYTLPGNEFLLGKAKEAFDNNGNITNEGTVKFLETCLDNFVKYVGVVSKLKKPKPIEPEDLDCGKPIATTITEVDPDDPEWVEKVAAITGAVSGDTYVKLDHGILTVNQIDMFLKAMPFELTYADDNNQFLYYNNAHQDPDTMFAKRVPPQSGNRMSTVHNSLPPARMKNVEWVIGTLRNGNQEYVRTIVPGSPAGVINTHNYQAMYYP
;
A
#
# COMPACT_ATOMS: atom_id res chain seq x y z
N MET A 1 -4.66 -0.61 14.20
CA MET A 1 -3.35 -0.15 13.71
C MET A 1 -2.78 -1.24 12.84
N LYS A 2 -2.21 -0.85 11.71
CA LYS A 2 -1.63 -1.75 10.71
C LYS A 2 -0.13 -1.57 10.69
N PHE A 3 0.59 -2.63 11.05
CA PHE A 3 2.03 -2.68 10.99
C PHE A 3 2.51 -3.58 9.86
N VAL A 4 3.70 -3.30 9.38
CA VAL A 4 4.43 -4.23 8.52
C VAL A 4 5.65 -4.75 9.25
N GLY A 5 5.91 -6.05 9.14
CA GLY A 5 7.07 -6.72 9.69
C GLY A 5 8.07 -7.01 8.58
N LEU A 6 9.23 -6.36 8.57
CA LEU A 6 10.26 -6.61 7.55
C LEU A 6 11.22 -7.71 8.03
N VAL A 7 11.27 -8.83 7.32
CA VAL A 7 12.23 -9.90 7.60
C VAL A 7 13.61 -9.44 7.14
N GLY A 8 14.54 -9.21 8.08
CA GLY A 8 15.90 -8.73 7.79
C GLY A 8 16.85 -9.79 7.23
N SER A 9 16.35 -10.82 6.55
CA SER A 9 17.14 -11.93 6.02
C SER A 9 16.51 -12.48 4.75
N ASN A 10 17.33 -12.82 3.76
CA ASN A 10 16.91 -13.52 2.53
C ASN A 10 17.08 -15.05 2.63
N TYR A 11 17.14 -15.60 3.85
CA TYR A 11 17.30 -17.04 4.07
C TYR A 11 15.96 -17.71 4.37
N ASP A 12 15.62 -18.81 3.68
CA ASP A 12 14.34 -19.53 3.80
C ASP A 12 14.00 -19.94 5.23
N GLN A 13 15.00 -20.31 6.03
CA GLN A 13 14.81 -20.77 7.42
C GLN A 13 15.14 -19.68 8.44
N SER A 14 14.87 -18.41 8.11
CA SER A 14 15.10 -17.26 9.00
C SER A 14 14.35 -17.38 10.33
N TYR A 15 15.09 -17.34 11.44
CA TYR A 15 14.50 -17.20 12.79
C TYR A 15 13.83 -15.84 13.00
N ASN A 16 14.22 -14.82 12.23
CA ASN A 16 13.60 -13.49 12.28
C ASN A 16 12.23 -13.50 11.60
N ARG A 17 12.04 -14.31 10.55
CA ARG A 17 10.72 -14.62 10.00
C ARG A 17 9.86 -15.34 11.02
N LYS A 18 10.39 -16.40 11.65
CA LYS A 18 9.67 -17.11 12.73
C LYS A 18 9.25 -16.19 13.87
N LEU A 19 10.11 -15.24 14.25
CA LEU A 19 9.80 -14.24 15.28
C LEU A 19 8.65 -13.31 14.84
N LEU A 20 8.68 -12.77 13.62
CA LEU A 20 7.58 -11.94 13.11
C LEU A 20 6.27 -12.72 12.98
N GLU A 21 6.35 -13.98 12.55
CA GLU A 21 5.19 -14.88 12.48
C GLU A 21 4.61 -15.23 13.85
N PHE A 22 5.47 -15.42 14.85
CA PHE A 22 5.05 -15.53 16.24
C PHE A 22 4.31 -14.27 16.70
N ILE A 23 4.86 -13.09 16.41
CA ILE A 23 4.24 -11.81 16.77
C ILE A 23 2.86 -11.67 16.09
N ARG A 24 2.79 -11.91 14.78
CA ARG A 24 1.56 -11.85 13.97
C ARG A 24 0.45 -12.71 14.57
N ARG A 25 0.75 -13.96 14.92
CA ARG A 25 -0.24 -14.92 15.43
C ARG A 25 -0.70 -14.59 16.86
N ASN A 26 0.25 -14.30 17.75
CA ASN A 26 -0.05 -14.16 19.19
C ASN A 26 -0.60 -12.78 19.57
N PHE A 27 -0.27 -11.73 18.81
CA PHE A 27 -0.68 -10.36 19.11
C PHE A 27 -1.70 -9.79 18.11
N LYS A 28 -2.38 -10.64 17.32
CA LYS A 28 -3.39 -10.25 16.32
C LYS A 28 -4.55 -9.38 16.84
N PHE A 29 -4.85 -9.45 18.14
CA PHE A 29 -5.90 -8.64 18.77
C PHE A 29 -5.41 -7.24 19.18
N LYS A 30 -4.09 -6.99 19.21
CA LYS A 30 -3.50 -5.68 19.52
C LYS A 30 -3.33 -4.83 18.26
N PHE A 31 -2.87 -5.45 17.17
CA PHE A 31 -2.64 -4.81 15.89
C PHE A 31 -2.66 -5.85 14.76
N GLU A 32 -2.85 -5.36 13.54
CA GLU A 32 -2.63 -6.14 12.33
C GLU A 32 -1.15 -6.09 11.97
N LEU A 33 -0.55 -7.23 11.62
CA LEU A 33 0.83 -7.32 11.17
C LEU A 33 0.90 -8.10 9.85
N GLU A 34 1.33 -7.42 8.80
CA GLU A 34 1.67 -8.03 7.52
C GLU A 34 3.19 -8.29 7.48
N VAL A 35 3.60 -9.55 7.31
CA VAL A 35 5.02 -9.91 7.22
C VAL A 35 5.46 -9.77 5.77
N LEU A 36 6.54 -9.03 5.56
CA LEU A 36 7.11 -8.70 4.26
C LEU A 36 8.51 -9.32 4.13
N GLU A 37 8.74 -9.96 2.99
CA GLU A 37 10.00 -10.60 2.64
C GLU A 37 10.90 -9.69 1.81
N ILE A 38 12.22 -9.92 1.90
CA ILE A 38 13.23 -9.16 1.17
C ILE A 38 14.11 -10.03 0.26
N ASP A 39 13.78 -11.31 0.13
CA ASP A 39 14.54 -12.31 -0.64
C ASP A 39 14.49 -12.08 -2.14
N GLU A 40 13.38 -11.53 -2.66
CA GLU A 40 13.21 -11.19 -4.08
C GLU A 40 13.68 -9.76 -4.44
N VAL A 41 14.26 -9.01 -3.49
CA VAL A 41 14.77 -7.66 -3.76
C VAL A 41 16.17 -7.75 -4.41
N PRO A 42 16.39 -7.14 -5.59
CA PRO A 42 17.72 -7.12 -6.20
C PRO A 42 18.72 -6.37 -5.31
N MET A 43 20.00 -6.72 -5.44
CA MET A 43 21.06 -5.95 -4.79
C MET A 43 21.00 -4.50 -5.27
N PHE A 44 21.22 -3.54 -4.37
CA PHE A 44 21.17 -2.12 -4.70
C PHE A 44 22.19 -1.77 -5.78
N ASN A 45 21.71 -1.08 -6.81
CA ASN A 45 22.47 -0.58 -7.93
C ASN A 45 21.88 0.76 -8.38
N GLN A 46 22.68 1.83 -8.38
CA GLN A 46 22.22 3.19 -8.72
C GLN A 46 21.83 3.34 -10.20
N ASP A 47 22.31 2.46 -11.08
CA ASP A 47 21.96 2.49 -12.50
C ASP A 47 20.59 1.84 -12.80
N GLU A 48 20.02 1.12 -11.82
CA GLU A 48 18.74 0.42 -11.94
C GLU A 48 17.61 1.25 -11.34
N LYS A 49 16.41 1.14 -11.92
CA LYS A 49 15.23 1.88 -11.46
C LYS A 49 14.41 1.05 -10.46
N TRP A 50 14.08 1.66 -9.33
CA TRP A 50 13.33 0.97 -8.27
C TRP A 50 11.91 0.58 -8.70
N ASP A 51 11.27 1.40 -9.55
CA ASP A 51 9.88 1.23 -10.00
C ASP A 51 9.73 0.13 -11.07
N GLU A 52 10.81 -0.35 -11.66
CA GLU A 52 10.80 -1.53 -12.54
C GLU A 52 10.67 -2.83 -11.73
N SER A 53 11.10 -2.85 -10.47
CA SER A 53 10.99 -4.03 -9.59
C SER A 53 9.64 -4.08 -8.87
N PHE A 54 8.87 -5.13 -9.15
CA PHE A 54 7.61 -5.40 -8.44
C PHE A 54 7.82 -5.46 -6.92
N GLN A 55 8.86 -6.15 -6.44
CA GLN A 55 9.08 -6.34 -5.01
C GLN A 55 9.44 -5.02 -4.33
N LEU A 56 10.23 -4.16 -4.97
CA LEU A 56 10.54 -2.83 -4.42
C LEU A 56 9.31 -1.94 -4.34
N ARG A 57 8.50 -1.89 -5.40
CA ARG A 57 7.24 -1.15 -5.39
C ARG A 57 6.31 -1.69 -4.30
N PHE A 58 6.19 -3.01 -4.19
CA PHE A 58 5.36 -3.66 -3.18
C PHE A 58 5.80 -3.28 -1.76
N LEU A 59 7.08 -3.38 -1.45
CA LEU A 59 7.63 -2.98 -0.14
C LEU A 59 7.41 -1.49 0.15
N TYR A 60 7.75 -0.61 -0.82
CA TYR A 60 7.53 0.83 -0.70
C TYR A 60 6.08 1.15 -0.36
N ASN A 61 5.15 0.56 -1.12
CA ASN A 61 3.72 0.75 -0.98
C ASN A 61 3.21 0.29 0.39
N LYS A 62 3.65 -0.87 0.86
CA LYS A 62 3.26 -1.43 2.16
C LYS A 62 3.83 -0.63 3.33
N ILE A 63 5.10 -0.24 3.27
CA ILE A 63 5.77 0.53 4.33
C ILE A 63 5.19 1.94 4.43
N THR A 64 5.00 2.62 3.29
CA THR A 64 4.46 3.99 3.25
C THR A 64 3.10 4.06 3.97
N ARG A 65 2.28 3.04 3.81
CA ARG A 65 0.91 2.96 4.35
C ARG A 65 0.80 2.44 5.76
N ALA A 66 1.77 1.65 6.22
CA ALA A 66 1.75 1.15 7.57
C ALA A 66 1.77 2.28 8.61
N ASP A 67 1.06 2.10 9.71
CA ASP A 67 1.14 3.01 10.85
C ASP A 67 2.55 3.01 11.44
N GLY A 68 3.24 1.86 11.38
CA GLY A 68 4.61 1.66 11.81
C GLY A 68 5.23 0.37 11.26
N VAL A 69 6.55 0.23 11.39
CA VAL A 69 7.31 -0.91 10.88
C VAL A 69 8.01 -1.64 12.03
N ILE A 70 7.98 -2.96 12.01
CA ILE A 70 8.80 -3.82 12.88
C ILE A 70 9.88 -4.47 12.01
N ILE A 71 11.16 -4.12 12.19
CA ILE A 71 12.26 -4.76 11.45
C ILE A 71 12.85 -5.85 12.32
N ALA A 72 12.79 -7.10 11.84
CA ALA A 72 13.39 -8.24 12.52
C ALA A 72 14.76 -8.56 11.90
N THR A 73 15.85 -8.09 12.52
CA THR A 73 17.20 -8.23 11.97
C THR A 73 17.95 -9.41 12.61
N PRO A 74 18.61 -10.29 11.82
CA PRO A 74 19.67 -11.14 12.35
C PRO A 74 20.93 -10.31 12.68
N GLU A 75 21.94 -10.96 13.25
CA GLU A 75 23.29 -10.40 13.40
C GLU A 75 24.29 -11.24 12.60
N HIS A 76 24.99 -10.58 11.67
CA HIS A 76 26.07 -11.14 10.87
C HIS A 76 27.33 -10.32 11.13
N ASN A 77 28.39 -10.93 11.66
CA ASN A 77 29.68 -10.27 11.91
C ASN A 77 29.56 -8.91 12.62
N HIS A 78 28.73 -8.85 13.68
CA HIS A 78 28.45 -7.65 14.46
C HIS A 78 27.71 -6.52 13.72
N THR A 79 27.00 -6.84 12.63
CA THR A 79 26.17 -5.90 11.87
C THR A 79 24.87 -6.55 11.38
N ILE A 80 23.98 -5.75 10.80
CA ILE A 80 22.83 -6.21 10.02
C ILE A 80 23.26 -7.04 8.81
N SER A 81 22.33 -7.81 8.25
CA SER A 81 22.59 -8.57 7.02
C SER A 81 22.83 -7.64 5.82
N ALA A 82 23.62 -8.12 4.86
CA ALA A 82 23.86 -7.40 3.60
C ALA A 82 22.56 -7.16 2.82
N SER A 83 21.65 -8.15 2.81
CA SER A 83 20.35 -8.02 2.14
C SER A 83 19.49 -6.93 2.77
N LEU A 84 19.41 -6.85 4.10
CA LEU A 84 18.67 -5.77 4.77
C LEU A 84 19.29 -4.41 4.48
N LYS A 85 20.62 -4.29 4.49
CA LYS A 85 21.29 -3.03 4.16
C LYS A 85 20.95 -2.58 2.73
N SER A 86 20.98 -3.51 1.77
CA SER A 86 20.65 -3.27 0.36
C SER A 86 19.21 -2.77 0.18
N VAL A 87 18.24 -3.40 0.83
CA VAL A 87 16.83 -2.98 0.80
C VAL A 87 16.67 -1.57 1.36
N LEU A 88 17.39 -1.24 2.44
CA LEU A 88 17.36 0.10 3.00
C LEU A 88 17.99 1.14 2.06
N GLU A 89 19.03 0.80 1.27
CA GLU A 89 19.56 1.71 0.24
C GLU A 89 18.50 2.00 -0.84
N TRP A 90 17.84 0.96 -1.37
CA TRP A 90 16.74 1.14 -2.32
C TRP A 90 15.65 2.06 -1.79
N LEU A 91 15.27 1.88 -0.54
CA LEU A 91 14.21 2.63 0.14
C LEU A 91 14.72 3.89 0.87
N SER A 92 15.88 4.41 0.47
CA SER A 92 16.37 5.72 0.92
C SER A 92 17.11 6.53 -0.14
N TYR A 93 17.20 6.02 -1.38
CA TYR A 93 17.86 6.71 -2.48
C TYR A 93 16.91 7.64 -3.25
N GLU A 94 15.98 7.09 -4.04
CA GLU A 94 14.97 7.88 -4.78
C GLU A 94 13.62 7.98 -4.05
N VAL A 95 13.34 7.03 -3.16
CA VAL A 95 12.11 6.95 -2.38
C VAL A 95 12.41 6.82 -0.90
N HIS A 96 11.54 7.38 -0.05
CA HIS A 96 11.78 7.48 1.40
C HIS A 96 10.57 7.03 2.23
N PRO A 97 10.11 5.76 2.11
CA PRO A 97 8.93 5.27 2.83
C PRO A 97 9.12 5.22 4.36
N PHE A 98 10.37 5.27 4.83
CA PHE A 98 10.73 5.31 6.25
C PHE A 98 10.77 6.72 6.84
N GLU A 99 10.67 7.77 6.03
CA GLU A 99 10.75 9.14 6.52
C GLU A 99 9.62 9.42 7.53
N ASN A 100 9.99 9.87 8.73
CA ASN A 100 9.10 10.10 9.87
C ASN A 100 8.24 8.86 10.26
N LYS A 101 8.61 7.67 9.79
CA LYS A 101 7.91 6.41 10.07
C LYS A 101 8.33 5.91 11.45
N PRO A 102 7.39 5.59 12.35
CA PRO A 102 7.76 4.91 13.60
C PRO A 102 8.25 3.49 13.31
N VAL A 103 9.43 3.15 13.81
CA VAL A 103 10.08 1.85 13.60
C VAL A 103 10.45 1.20 14.94
N MET A 104 10.13 -0.07 15.09
CA MET A 104 10.64 -0.94 16.16
C MET A 104 11.63 -1.93 15.57
N ILE A 105 12.71 -2.21 16.31
CA ILE A 105 13.67 -3.24 15.94
C ILE A 105 13.50 -4.43 16.88
N VAL A 106 13.41 -5.63 16.32
CA VAL A 106 13.48 -6.90 17.03
C VAL A 106 14.55 -7.76 16.37
N GLY A 107 14.97 -8.83 17.03
CA GLY A 107 15.91 -9.74 16.40
C GLY A 107 16.07 -11.05 17.13
N ALA A 108 16.40 -12.09 16.37
CA ALA A 108 16.79 -13.40 16.85
C ALA A 108 18.16 -13.80 16.29
N SER A 109 19.04 -14.32 17.15
CA SER A 109 20.35 -14.86 16.76
C SER A 109 20.68 -16.18 17.47
N TYR A 110 21.75 -16.84 17.02
CA TYR A 110 22.13 -18.17 17.52
C TYR A 110 22.69 -18.19 18.94
N TYR A 111 23.23 -17.09 19.43
CA TYR A 111 23.99 -17.06 20.69
C TYR A 111 23.38 -16.08 21.70
N ASP A 112 23.96 -16.03 22.90
CA ASP A 112 23.37 -15.38 24.08
C ASP A 112 23.12 -13.88 23.94
N GLN A 113 23.94 -13.20 23.14
CA GLN A 113 23.84 -11.75 22.94
C GLN A 113 22.63 -11.33 22.11
N GLY A 114 21.91 -12.28 21.50
CA GLY A 114 20.88 -11.99 20.53
C GLY A 114 21.47 -11.15 19.39
N THR A 115 20.82 -10.04 19.06
CA THR A 115 21.17 -9.20 17.91
C THR A 115 21.67 -7.82 18.36
N SER A 116 22.27 -7.72 19.54
CA SER A 116 22.55 -6.44 20.21
C SER A 116 23.33 -5.46 19.34
N ARG A 117 24.38 -5.91 18.66
CA ARG A 117 25.22 -5.03 17.83
C ARG A 117 24.55 -4.70 16.50
N ALA A 118 23.87 -5.68 15.90
CA ALA A 118 23.09 -5.45 14.70
C ALA A 118 21.98 -4.41 14.91
N GLN A 119 21.27 -4.45 16.05
CA GLN A 119 20.22 -3.47 16.34
C GLN A 119 20.78 -2.06 16.59
N VAL A 120 21.92 -1.95 17.29
CA VAL A 120 22.60 -0.65 17.47
C VAL A 120 23.04 -0.08 16.12
N HIS A 121 23.62 -0.91 15.24
CA HIS A 121 24.02 -0.45 13.91
C HIS A 121 22.81 -0.08 13.04
N LEU A 122 21.75 -0.90 13.04
CA LEU A 122 20.51 -0.60 12.32
C LEU A 122 19.90 0.72 12.77
N ARG A 123 19.87 0.99 14.09
CA ARG A 123 19.37 2.25 14.63
C ARG A 123 20.13 3.46 14.08
N LYS A 124 21.46 3.36 13.95
CA LYS A 124 22.28 4.41 13.33
C LYS A 124 21.94 4.62 11.85
N ILE A 125 21.63 3.55 11.12
CA ILE A 125 21.21 3.63 9.71
C ILE A 125 19.82 4.28 9.60
N LEU A 126 18.87 3.87 10.43
CA LEU A 126 17.51 4.40 10.45
C LEU A 126 17.45 5.89 10.82
N ASP A 127 18.37 6.36 11.66
CA ASP A 127 18.52 7.76 12.08
C ASP A 127 19.21 8.64 11.01
N ALA A 128 19.81 8.04 9.97
CA ALA A 128 20.52 8.80 8.94
C ALA A 128 19.55 9.68 8.13
N PRO A 129 19.95 10.88 7.67
CA PRO A 129 19.05 11.82 6.97
C PRO A 129 18.33 11.27 5.74
N GLY A 130 18.92 10.31 5.02
CA GLY A 130 18.28 9.67 3.86
C GLY A 130 17.16 8.69 4.22
N VAL A 131 17.14 8.18 5.46
CA VAL A 131 16.11 7.25 5.96
C VAL A 131 15.15 7.99 6.89
N ASN A 132 15.68 8.75 7.85
CA ASN A 132 14.97 9.65 8.76
C ASN A 132 13.76 8.99 9.47
N ALA A 133 13.95 7.76 9.96
CA ALA A 133 12.92 7.02 10.67
C ALA A 133 12.88 7.37 12.15
N TYR A 134 11.66 7.42 12.72
CA TYR A 134 11.47 7.58 14.15
C TYR A 134 11.57 6.22 14.84
N THR A 135 12.80 5.84 15.22
CA THR A 135 13.05 4.53 15.81
C THR A 135 12.76 4.54 17.32
N LEU A 136 11.92 3.61 17.79
CA LEU A 136 11.54 3.47 19.21
C LEU A 136 12.78 3.31 20.11
N PRO A 137 13.06 4.26 21.03
CA PRO A 137 14.22 4.18 21.91
C PRO A 137 14.00 3.20 23.09
N GLY A 138 15.08 2.56 23.55
CA GLY A 138 15.12 1.81 24.81
C GLY A 138 14.31 0.52 24.90
N ASN A 139 13.62 0.11 23.82
CA ASN A 139 12.79 -1.10 23.76
C ASN A 139 13.42 -2.11 22.80
N GLU A 140 14.47 -2.78 23.26
CA GLU A 140 15.25 -3.72 22.46
C GLU A 140 14.83 -5.15 22.77
N PHE A 141 14.21 -5.83 21.80
CA PHE A 141 13.91 -7.25 21.92
C PHE A 141 15.02 -8.07 21.25
N LEU A 142 15.87 -8.67 22.09
CA LEU A 142 17.09 -9.40 21.71
C LEU A 142 16.92 -10.89 22.03
N LEU A 143 16.39 -11.66 21.10
CA LEU A 143 16.20 -13.10 21.30
C LEU A 143 17.50 -13.86 21.04
N GLY A 144 18.17 -14.28 22.11
CA GLY A 144 19.32 -15.19 22.04
C GLY A 144 18.91 -16.65 21.85
N LYS A 145 19.88 -17.51 21.53
CA LYS A 145 19.72 -18.97 21.40
C LYS A 145 18.51 -19.39 20.55
N ALA A 146 18.32 -18.74 19.40
CA ALA A 146 17.12 -18.89 18.58
C ALA A 146 16.76 -20.35 18.21
N LYS A 147 17.75 -21.26 18.13
CA LYS A 147 17.50 -22.69 17.88
C LYS A 147 16.68 -23.38 18.99
N GLU A 148 16.89 -22.96 20.23
CA GLU A 148 16.25 -23.51 21.44
C GLU A 148 15.02 -22.69 21.87
N ALA A 149 14.96 -21.42 21.44
CA ALA A 149 13.93 -20.49 21.85
C ALA A 149 12.53 -20.82 21.28
N PHE A 150 12.47 -21.52 20.15
CA PHE A 150 11.22 -21.85 19.47
C PHE A 150 10.89 -23.35 19.56
N ASP A 151 9.60 -23.66 19.77
CA ASP A 151 9.06 -25.01 19.60
C ASP A 151 8.82 -25.37 18.12
N ASN A 152 8.36 -26.59 17.86
CA ASN A 152 8.07 -27.08 16.51
C ASN A 152 6.92 -26.32 15.80
N ASN A 153 6.07 -25.62 16.56
CA ASN A 153 4.96 -24.82 16.05
C ASN A 153 5.37 -23.35 15.83
N GLY A 154 6.64 -23.00 16.09
CA GLY A 154 7.17 -21.65 16.00
C GLY A 154 6.73 -20.75 17.16
N ASN A 155 6.41 -21.31 18.33
CA ASN A 155 6.13 -20.55 19.55
C ASN A 155 7.40 -20.34 20.37
N ILE A 156 7.52 -19.17 20.99
CA ILE A 156 8.57 -18.92 21.98
C ILE A 156 8.25 -19.72 23.25
N THR A 157 9.18 -20.56 23.70
CA THR A 157 8.96 -21.51 24.80
C THR A 157 8.99 -20.88 26.19
N ASN A 158 9.69 -19.76 26.34
CA ASN A 158 9.83 -19.06 27.62
C ASN A 158 8.75 -17.98 27.80
N GLU A 159 7.85 -18.17 28.77
CA GLU A 159 6.77 -17.22 29.06
C GLU A 159 7.28 -15.82 29.48
N GLY A 160 8.39 -15.74 30.20
CA GLY A 160 9.00 -14.46 30.59
C GLY A 160 9.47 -13.66 29.36
N THR A 161 10.05 -14.34 28.38
CA THR A 161 10.41 -13.75 27.09
C THR A 161 9.19 -13.25 26.34
N VAL A 162 8.08 -14.01 26.34
CA VAL A 162 6.82 -13.58 25.72
C VAL A 162 6.25 -12.32 26.39
N LYS A 163 6.24 -12.27 27.74
CA LYS A 163 5.80 -11.09 28.49
C LYS A 163 6.67 -9.85 28.23
N PHE A 164 7.98 -10.05 28.09
CA PHE A 164 8.89 -8.95 27.74
C PHE A 164 8.64 -8.45 26.32
N LEU A 165 8.47 -9.36 25.34
CA LEU A 165 8.09 -9.00 23.97
C LEU A 165 6.78 -8.22 23.94
N GLU A 166 5.76 -8.68 24.67
CA GLU A 166 4.49 -7.98 24.80
C GLU A 166 4.66 -6.55 25.33
N THR A 167 5.50 -6.37 26.36
CA THR A 167 5.81 -5.04 26.90
C THR A 167 6.42 -4.12 25.84
N CYS A 168 7.38 -4.63 25.05
CA CYS A 168 8.00 -3.85 23.98
C CYS A 168 6.99 -3.48 22.87
N LEU A 169 6.10 -4.41 22.51
CA LEU A 169 5.05 -4.18 21.52
C LEU A 169 4.02 -3.16 22.01
N ASP A 170 3.61 -3.22 23.28
CA ASP A 170 2.69 -2.25 23.88
C ASP A 170 3.30 -0.84 23.90
N ASN A 171 4.61 -0.75 24.16
CA ASN A 171 5.34 0.52 24.07
C ASN A 171 5.42 1.02 22.63
N PHE A 172 5.60 0.13 21.65
CA PHE A 172 5.59 0.52 20.24
C PHE A 172 4.22 1.04 19.78
N VAL A 173 3.13 0.38 20.17
CA VAL A 173 1.76 0.84 19.89
C VAL A 173 1.54 2.26 20.41
N LYS A 174 1.92 2.53 21.67
CA LYS A 174 1.84 3.88 22.26
C LYS A 174 2.72 4.88 21.51
N TYR A 175 3.94 4.50 21.17
CA TYR A 175 4.90 5.35 20.48
C TYR A 175 4.42 5.77 19.09
N VAL A 176 3.86 4.83 18.32
CA VAL A 176 3.23 5.13 17.02
C VAL A 176 2.10 6.16 17.19
N GLY A 177 1.29 6.03 18.24
CA GLY A 177 0.23 7.01 18.55
C GLY A 177 0.76 8.41 18.92
N VAL A 178 1.95 8.52 19.50
CA VAL A 178 2.62 9.82 19.76
C VAL A 178 3.20 10.38 18.46
N VAL A 179 3.95 9.56 17.71
CA VAL A 179 4.55 9.94 16.44
C VAL A 179 3.50 10.39 15.42
N SER A 180 2.33 9.75 15.38
CA SER A 180 1.25 10.14 14.48
C SER A 180 0.73 11.55 14.74
N LYS A 181 0.95 12.12 15.93
CA LYS A 181 0.62 13.53 16.24
C LYS A 181 1.64 14.52 15.69
N LEU A 182 2.85 14.07 15.36
CA LEU A 182 3.89 14.88 14.74
C LEU A 182 3.69 14.99 13.22
N LYS A 183 2.98 14.03 12.60
CA LYS A 183 2.67 14.06 11.17
C LYS A 183 1.81 15.27 10.84
N LYS A 184 2.34 16.17 10.02
CA LYS A 184 1.53 17.19 9.35
C LYS A 184 0.85 16.52 8.15
N PRO A 185 -0.47 16.67 7.96
CA PRO A 185 -1.12 16.24 6.73
C PRO A 185 -0.39 16.86 5.54
N LYS A 186 -0.16 16.08 4.49
CA LYS A 186 0.34 16.66 3.24
C LYS A 186 -0.72 17.65 2.74
N PRO A 187 -0.33 18.84 2.26
CA PRO A 187 -1.24 19.74 1.58
C PRO A 187 -2.00 18.96 0.50
N ILE A 188 -3.32 19.08 0.50
CA ILE A 188 -4.14 18.54 -0.59
C ILE A 188 -4.13 19.62 -1.66
N GLU A 189 -3.24 19.46 -2.64
CA GLU A 189 -3.27 20.29 -3.85
C GLU A 189 -4.63 20.12 -4.55
N PRO A 190 -5.14 21.16 -5.23
CA PRO A 190 -6.35 21.03 -6.04
C PRO A 190 -6.21 19.89 -7.04
N GLU A 191 -7.13 18.93 -6.98
CA GLU A 191 -7.20 17.83 -7.95
C GLU A 191 -7.63 18.37 -9.31
N ASP A 192 -6.99 17.86 -10.37
CA ASP A 192 -7.39 18.16 -11.74
C ASP A 192 -8.56 17.26 -12.13
N LEU A 193 -9.78 17.76 -11.97
CA LEU A 193 -10.99 17.02 -12.33
C LEU A 193 -11.40 17.20 -13.79
N ASP A 194 -10.69 18.05 -14.53
CA ASP A 194 -11.02 18.47 -15.89
C ASP A 194 -10.08 17.88 -16.97
N CYS A 195 -9.19 16.97 -16.56
CA CYS A 195 -8.16 16.37 -17.40
C CYS A 195 -7.23 17.42 -18.06
N GLY A 196 -6.93 18.52 -17.36
CA GLY A 196 -6.07 19.61 -17.84
C GLY A 196 -4.58 19.28 -17.87
N LYS A 197 -4.14 18.23 -17.16
CA LYS A 197 -2.75 17.75 -17.07
C LYS A 197 -2.66 16.36 -17.70
N PRO A 198 -2.18 16.23 -18.94
CA PRO A 198 -2.05 14.94 -19.59
C PRO A 198 -1.00 14.06 -18.90
N ILE A 199 -1.26 12.75 -18.91
CA ILE A 199 -0.37 11.67 -18.47
C ILE A 199 0.03 10.82 -19.68
N ALA A 200 0.87 9.80 -19.48
CA ALA A 200 1.40 8.95 -20.55
C ALA A 200 0.32 8.24 -21.39
N THR A 201 -0.86 7.98 -20.80
CA THR A 201 -2.00 7.31 -21.45
C THR A 201 -3.06 8.28 -21.97
N THR A 202 -2.91 9.59 -21.78
CA THR A 202 -3.93 10.57 -22.19
C THR A 202 -3.98 10.69 -23.70
N ILE A 203 -5.20 10.56 -24.25
CA ILE A 203 -5.48 10.83 -25.66
C ILE A 203 -5.95 12.28 -25.80
N THR A 204 -5.20 13.09 -26.55
CA THR A 204 -5.38 14.57 -26.60
C THR A 204 -6.14 15.05 -27.84
N GLU A 205 -6.28 14.17 -28.82
CA GLU A 205 -6.84 14.43 -30.14
C GLU A 205 -8.37 14.47 -30.15
N VAL A 206 -9.01 13.95 -29.09
CA VAL A 206 -10.47 13.85 -28.94
C VAL A 206 -10.84 14.50 -27.62
N ASP A 207 -11.87 15.36 -27.62
CA ASP A 207 -12.39 15.93 -26.38
C ASP A 207 -12.89 14.82 -25.46
N PRO A 208 -12.40 14.70 -24.20
CA PRO A 208 -12.89 13.75 -23.21
C PRO A 208 -14.42 13.65 -23.11
N ASP A 209 -15.16 14.75 -23.27
CA ASP A 209 -16.63 14.75 -23.16
C ASP A 209 -17.36 14.51 -24.49
N ASP A 210 -16.65 14.07 -25.54
CA ASP A 210 -17.26 13.69 -26.81
C ASP A 210 -18.15 12.44 -26.64
N PRO A 211 -19.43 12.46 -27.04
CA PRO A 211 -20.33 11.31 -26.86
C PRO A 211 -19.92 10.07 -27.67
N GLU A 212 -19.03 10.24 -28.65
CA GLU A 212 -18.43 9.17 -29.47
C GLU A 212 -16.95 8.95 -29.11
N TRP A 213 -16.50 9.38 -27.91
CA TRP A 213 -15.11 9.31 -27.48
C TRP A 213 -14.53 7.91 -27.66
N VAL A 214 -15.25 6.87 -27.22
CA VAL A 214 -14.80 5.46 -27.31
C VAL A 214 -14.49 5.07 -28.75
N GLU A 215 -15.39 5.38 -29.70
CA GLU A 215 -15.22 5.00 -31.10
C GLU A 215 -14.08 5.78 -31.77
N LYS A 216 -13.99 7.10 -31.49
CA LYS A 216 -12.93 7.96 -32.03
C LYS A 216 -11.55 7.57 -31.50
N VAL A 217 -11.45 7.31 -30.20
CA VAL A 217 -10.19 6.89 -29.57
C VAL A 217 -9.81 5.47 -30.00
N ALA A 218 -10.77 4.56 -30.16
CA ALA A 218 -10.49 3.22 -30.69
C ALA A 218 -9.85 3.29 -32.09
N ALA A 219 -10.36 4.17 -32.96
CA ALA A 219 -9.78 4.38 -34.29
C ALA A 219 -8.36 4.97 -34.25
N ILE A 220 -8.09 5.92 -33.34
CA ILE A 220 -6.77 6.58 -33.22
C ILE A 220 -5.73 5.64 -32.64
N THR A 221 -6.10 4.89 -31.60
CA THR A 221 -5.18 4.02 -30.84
C THR A 221 -4.99 2.65 -31.50
N GLY A 222 -5.82 2.31 -32.50
CA GLY A 222 -5.87 0.96 -33.06
C GLY A 222 -6.38 -0.06 -32.05
N ALA A 223 -7.29 0.34 -31.16
CA ALA A 223 -7.88 -0.54 -30.17
C ALA A 223 -8.58 -1.73 -30.86
N VAL A 224 -8.41 -2.91 -30.30
CA VAL A 224 -8.96 -4.16 -30.84
C VAL A 224 -10.21 -4.57 -30.07
N SER A 225 -11.15 -5.19 -30.76
CA SER A 225 -12.35 -5.83 -30.20
C SER A 225 -12.51 -7.24 -30.77
N GLY A 226 -13.44 -8.03 -30.20
CA GLY A 226 -13.73 -9.37 -30.69
C GLY A 226 -12.73 -10.44 -30.24
N ASP A 227 -12.34 -11.32 -31.16
CA ASP A 227 -11.57 -12.54 -30.84
C ASP A 227 -10.04 -12.35 -30.89
N THR A 228 -9.56 -11.11 -30.90
CA THR A 228 -8.11 -10.82 -30.86
C THR A 228 -7.55 -11.18 -29.50
N TYR A 229 -6.44 -11.93 -29.46
CA TYR A 229 -5.78 -12.32 -28.22
C TYR A 229 -4.91 -11.20 -27.62
N VAL A 230 -5.05 -11.00 -26.32
CA VAL A 230 -4.27 -10.09 -25.47
C VAL A 230 -3.45 -10.92 -24.49
N LYS A 231 -2.15 -10.65 -24.41
CA LYS A 231 -1.25 -11.24 -23.40
C LYS A 231 -1.33 -10.41 -22.12
N LEU A 232 -1.60 -11.08 -21.00
CA LEU A 232 -1.63 -10.54 -19.65
C LEU A 232 -0.41 -11.06 -18.88
N ASP A 233 -0.08 -10.43 -17.74
CA ASP A 233 1.07 -10.81 -16.91
C ASP A 233 1.10 -12.31 -16.54
N HIS A 234 -0.08 -12.88 -16.33
CA HIS A 234 -0.25 -14.29 -15.95
C HIS A 234 -1.27 -15.05 -16.83
N GLY A 235 -1.44 -14.64 -18.09
CA GLY A 235 -2.40 -15.34 -18.96
C GLY A 235 -2.49 -14.80 -20.37
N ILE A 236 -3.37 -15.40 -21.18
CA ILE A 236 -3.72 -14.95 -22.52
C ILE A 236 -5.23 -15.14 -22.73
N LEU A 237 -5.93 -14.11 -23.16
CA LEU A 237 -7.39 -14.11 -23.37
C LEU A 237 -7.73 -13.31 -24.62
N THR A 238 -8.83 -13.65 -25.29
CA THR A 238 -9.41 -12.77 -26.32
C THR A 238 -10.10 -11.56 -25.68
N VAL A 239 -10.27 -10.46 -26.42
CA VAL A 239 -11.03 -9.30 -25.93
C VAL A 239 -12.46 -9.70 -25.54
N ASN A 240 -13.13 -10.56 -26.31
CA ASN A 240 -14.44 -11.11 -25.97
C ASN A 240 -14.45 -11.89 -24.63
N GLN A 241 -13.41 -12.66 -24.34
CA GLN A 241 -13.29 -13.35 -23.06
C GLN A 241 -13.05 -12.39 -21.89
N ILE A 242 -12.28 -11.33 -22.11
CA ILE A 242 -12.09 -10.25 -21.12
C ILE A 242 -13.42 -9.54 -20.86
N ASP A 243 -14.16 -9.18 -21.91
CA ASP A 243 -15.50 -8.58 -21.80
C ASP A 243 -16.47 -9.49 -21.05
N MET A 244 -16.50 -10.78 -21.37
CA MET A 244 -17.33 -11.76 -20.69
C MET A 244 -16.97 -11.84 -19.20
N PHE A 245 -15.67 -11.87 -18.88
CA PHE A 245 -15.18 -11.89 -17.50
C PHE A 245 -15.59 -10.64 -16.73
N LEU A 246 -15.41 -9.45 -17.30
CA LEU A 246 -15.78 -8.19 -16.66
C LEU A 246 -17.29 -8.05 -16.49
N LYS A 247 -18.10 -8.47 -17.47
CA LYS A 247 -19.58 -8.48 -17.40
C LYS A 247 -20.13 -9.48 -16.38
N ALA A 248 -19.36 -10.53 -16.04
CA ALA A 248 -19.77 -11.56 -15.08
C ALA A 248 -19.41 -11.21 -13.62
N MET A 249 -18.70 -10.11 -13.36
CA MET A 249 -18.33 -9.69 -12.01
C MET A 249 -19.58 -9.40 -11.17
N PRO A 250 -19.70 -9.91 -9.93
CA PRO A 250 -20.88 -9.71 -9.10
C PRO A 250 -20.98 -8.30 -8.48
N PHE A 251 -20.23 -7.34 -9.01
CA PHE A 251 -20.17 -5.95 -8.57
C PHE A 251 -19.79 -5.04 -9.75
N GLU A 252 -20.14 -3.76 -9.60
CA GLU A 252 -19.71 -2.73 -10.53
C GLU A 252 -18.22 -2.41 -10.33
N LEU A 253 -17.48 -2.48 -11.42
CA LEU A 253 -16.13 -2.00 -11.59
C LEU A 253 -16.18 -0.77 -12.47
N THR A 254 -15.61 0.32 -11.97
CA THR A 254 -15.36 1.55 -12.71
C THR A 254 -13.85 1.79 -12.72
N TYR A 255 -13.31 2.29 -13.83
CA TYR A 255 -11.93 2.72 -13.94
C TYR A 255 -11.86 4.19 -14.35
N ALA A 256 -11.13 4.95 -13.54
CA ALA A 256 -10.64 6.27 -13.88
C ALA A 256 -9.12 6.29 -13.63
N ASP A 257 -8.38 6.93 -14.51
CA ASP A 257 -6.93 6.98 -14.48
C ASP A 257 -6.38 8.20 -13.70
N ASP A 258 -5.06 8.40 -13.74
CA ASP A 258 -4.38 9.37 -12.86
C ASP A 258 -4.72 10.83 -13.19
N ASN A 259 -5.15 11.14 -14.41
CA ASN A 259 -5.63 12.49 -14.79
C ASN A 259 -7.14 12.68 -14.52
N ASN A 260 -7.77 11.75 -13.78
CA ASN A 260 -9.19 11.73 -13.44
C ASN A 260 -10.13 11.64 -14.66
N GLN A 261 -9.71 10.97 -15.74
CA GLN A 261 -10.60 10.65 -16.85
C GLN A 261 -11.35 9.34 -16.55
N PHE A 262 -12.67 9.32 -16.70
CA PHE A 262 -13.46 8.10 -16.55
C PHE A 262 -13.40 7.32 -17.86
N LEU A 263 -12.83 6.12 -17.85
CA LEU A 263 -12.52 5.38 -19.07
C LEU A 263 -13.38 4.12 -19.26
N TYR A 264 -13.72 3.44 -18.17
CA TYR A 264 -14.38 2.14 -18.27
C TYR A 264 -15.34 1.89 -17.11
N TYR A 265 -16.39 1.14 -17.41
CA TYR A 265 -17.27 0.54 -16.41
C TYR A 265 -17.92 -0.73 -16.96
N ASN A 266 -18.18 -1.72 -16.10
CA ASN A 266 -18.76 -3.01 -16.48
C ASN A 266 -20.27 -3.09 -16.17
N ASN A 267 -21.07 -2.09 -16.56
CA ASN A 267 -22.48 -2.06 -16.16
C ASN A 267 -23.29 -3.22 -16.77
N ALA A 268 -23.65 -4.18 -15.91
CA ALA A 268 -24.51 -5.30 -16.27
C ALA A 268 -25.65 -5.54 -15.26
N HIS A 269 -25.74 -4.77 -14.16
CA HIS A 269 -26.50 -5.20 -12.98
C HIS A 269 -27.57 -4.25 -12.46
N GLN A 270 -27.63 -2.99 -12.92
CA GLN A 270 -28.61 -2.03 -12.41
C GLN A 270 -29.13 -1.10 -13.51
N ASP A 271 -30.42 -0.82 -13.45
CA ASP A 271 -31.05 0.26 -14.22
C ASP A 271 -30.39 1.59 -13.79
N PRO A 272 -29.77 2.35 -14.70
CA PRO A 272 -29.12 3.63 -14.37
C PRO A 272 -30.06 4.60 -13.64
N ASP A 273 -31.37 4.53 -13.87
CA ASP A 273 -32.34 5.41 -13.21
C ASP A 273 -32.49 5.12 -11.71
N THR A 274 -32.01 3.97 -11.25
CA THR A 274 -31.97 3.60 -9.82
C THR A 274 -30.70 4.07 -9.11
N MET A 275 -29.72 4.61 -9.84
CA MET A 275 -28.44 5.06 -9.30
C MET A 275 -28.45 6.56 -8.98
N PHE A 276 -27.91 6.93 -7.81
CA PHE A 276 -27.68 8.35 -7.46
C PHE A 276 -26.62 9.01 -8.35
N ALA A 277 -25.64 8.25 -8.82
CA ALA A 277 -24.63 8.65 -9.79
C ALA A 277 -24.68 7.67 -10.97
N LYS A 278 -25.52 7.99 -11.95
CA LYS A 278 -25.80 7.11 -13.09
C LYS A 278 -24.53 6.81 -13.89
N ARG A 279 -24.46 5.58 -14.42
CA ARG A 279 -23.43 5.10 -15.35
C ARG A 279 -24.05 4.68 -16.68
N VAL A 280 -23.79 5.46 -17.72
CA VAL A 280 -24.32 5.25 -19.08
C VAL A 280 -23.19 5.18 -20.11
N PRO A 281 -23.37 4.48 -21.24
CA PRO A 281 -22.29 4.29 -22.22
C PRO A 281 -21.63 5.58 -22.71
N PRO A 282 -22.38 6.68 -22.94
CA PRO A 282 -21.79 7.96 -23.34
C PRO A 282 -20.89 8.64 -22.29
N GLN A 283 -20.79 8.10 -21.06
CA GLN A 283 -19.89 8.66 -20.05
C GLN A 283 -18.45 8.17 -20.19
N SER A 284 -18.20 7.08 -20.91
CA SER A 284 -16.84 6.59 -21.15
C SER A 284 -16.05 7.60 -21.99
N GLY A 285 -15.01 8.16 -21.37
CA GLY A 285 -14.22 9.27 -21.89
C GLY A 285 -14.32 10.51 -21.00
N ASN A 286 -15.44 10.72 -20.30
CA ASN A 286 -15.73 11.99 -19.65
C ASN A 286 -14.75 12.36 -18.54
N ARG A 287 -14.62 13.68 -18.35
CA ARG A 287 -13.93 14.27 -17.21
C ARG A 287 -14.64 13.91 -15.92
N MET A 288 -13.91 13.75 -14.82
CA MET A 288 -14.53 13.56 -13.51
C MET A 288 -15.49 14.70 -13.14
N SER A 289 -15.16 15.95 -13.53
CA SER A 289 -16.05 17.10 -13.38
C SER A 289 -17.38 16.93 -14.14
N THR A 290 -17.31 16.42 -15.37
CA THR A 290 -18.50 16.19 -16.21
C THR A 290 -19.33 15.02 -15.72
N VAL A 291 -18.70 13.92 -15.28
CA VAL A 291 -19.40 12.78 -14.65
C VAL A 291 -20.18 13.22 -13.40
N HIS A 292 -19.70 14.25 -12.70
CA HIS A 292 -20.30 14.79 -11.50
C HIS A 292 -21.03 16.13 -11.71
N ASN A 293 -21.30 16.56 -12.95
CA ASN A 293 -21.89 17.87 -13.27
C ASN A 293 -23.30 18.09 -12.68
N SER A 294 -24.01 17.01 -12.37
CA SER A 294 -25.32 17.04 -11.70
C SER A 294 -25.22 17.42 -10.22
N LEU A 295 -24.01 17.38 -9.64
CA LEU A 295 -23.78 17.75 -8.26
C LEU A 295 -23.61 19.27 -8.12
N PRO A 296 -24.11 19.87 -7.03
CA PRO A 296 -23.82 21.27 -6.70
C PRO A 296 -22.30 21.54 -6.64
N PRO A 297 -21.81 22.74 -7.03
CA PRO A 297 -20.39 23.07 -7.00
C PRO A 297 -19.71 22.83 -5.64
N ALA A 298 -20.44 23.01 -4.53
CA ALA A 298 -19.94 22.73 -3.18
C ALA A 298 -19.60 21.24 -2.94
N ARG A 299 -20.20 20.32 -3.71
CA ARG A 299 -19.94 18.87 -3.62
C ARG A 299 -18.73 18.44 -4.44
N MET A 300 -18.33 19.20 -5.47
CA MET A 300 -17.09 18.95 -6.22
C MET A 300 -15.86 19.03 -5.32
N LYS A 301 -15.84 20.00 -4.40
CA LYS A 301 -14.78 20.08 -3.36
C LYS A 301 -14.69 18.83 -2.48
N ASN A 302 -15.81 18.13 -2.26
CA ASN A 302 -15.77 16.86 -1.52
C ASN A 302 -15.16 15.75 -2.37
N VAL A 303 -15.40 15.73 -3.68
CA VAL A 303 -14.77 14.77 -4.61
C VAL A 303 -13.26 14.99 -4.64
N GLU A 304 -12.82 16.24 -4.84
CA GLU A 304 -11.39 16.63 -4.76
C GLU A 304 -10.77 16.21 -3.44
N TRP A 305 -11.46 16.49 -2.32
CA TRP A 305 -10.97 16.12 -0.99
C TRP A 305 -10.84 14.61 -0.80
N VAL A 306 -11.81 13.80 -1.26
CA VAL A 306 -11.74 12.33 -1.15
C VAL A 306 -10.56 11.82 -1.98
N ILE A 307 -10.48 12.20 -3.25
CA ILE A 307 -9.42 11.74 -4.17
C ILE A 307 -8.06 12.17 -3.64
N GLY A 308 -7.88 13.45 -3.34
CA GLY A 308 -6.61 13.99 -2.86
C GLY A 308 -6.21 13.45 -1.49
N THR A 309 -7.15 13.13 -0.60
CA THR A 309 -6.85 12.49 0.70
C THR A 309 -6.30 11.08 0.51
N LEU A 310 -6.89 10.30 -0.39
CA LEU A 310 -6.49 8.92 -0.67
C LEU A 310 -5.17 8.89 -1.45
N ARG A 311 -5.03 9.69 -2.52
CA ARG A 311 -3.81 9.75 -3.36
C ARG A 311 -2.59 10.19 -2.58
N ASN A 312 -2.71 11.22 -1.74
CA ASN A 312 -1.59 11.72 -0.94
C ASN A 312 -1.21 10.80 0.23
N GLY A 313 -1.99 9.74 0.50
CA GLY A 313 -1.78 8.82 1.61
C GLY A 313 -2.07 9.45 2.97
N ASN A 314 -2.87 10.52 3.01
CA ASN A 314 -3.30 11.14 4.26
C ASN A 314 -4.25 10.21 5.04
N GLN A 315 -5.09 9.45 4.32
CA GLN A 315 -5.91 8.37 4.88
C GLN A 315 -5.97 7.19 3.90
N GLU A 316 -5.93 5.94 4.39
CA GLU A 316 -6.21 4.75 3.57
C GLU A 316 -7.71 4.56 3.31
N TYR A 317 -8.55 5.09 4.22
CA TYR A 317 -9.99 4.90 4.20
C TYR A 317 -10.71 6.21 4.48
N VAL A 318 -11.62 6.57 3.58
CA VAL A 318 -12.49 7.74 3.73
C VAL A 318 -13.94 7.26 3.73
N ARG A 319 -14.72 7.69 4.74
CA ARG A 319 -16.14 7.39 4.83
C ARG A 319 -16.95 8.68 4.77
N THR A 320 -17.91 8.76 3.86
CA THR A 320 -18.82 9.89 3.74
C THR A 320 -20.26 9.45 3.90
N ILE A 321 -21.09 10.27 4.53
CA ILE A 321 -22.52 9.97 4.71
C ILE A 321 -23.27 10.30 3.41
N VAL A 322 -24.15 9.39 2.97
CA VAL A 322 -25.08 9.63 1.87
C VAL A 322 -26.23 10.50 2.37
N PRO A 323 -26.42 11.73 1.84
CA PRO A 323 -27.56 12.56 2.22
C PRO A 323 -28.89 11.89 1.87
N GLY A 324 -29.93 12.13 2.67
CA GLY A 324 -31.28 11.60 2.39
C GLY A 324 -31.48 10.13 2.74
N SER A 325 -30.64 9.56 3.61
CA SER A 325 -30.84 8.21 4.13
C SER A 325 -32.18 8.10 4.90
N PRO A 326 -32.93 6.98 4.78
CA PRO A 326 -34.16 6.76 5.55
C PRO A 326 -33.94 6.87 7.06
N ALA A 327 -34.97 7.25 7.81
CA ALA A 327 -34.89 7.31 9.27
C ALA A 327 -34.48 5.94 9.87
N GLY A 328 -33.48 5.94 10.75
CA GLY A 328 -32.93 4.71 11.34
C GLY A 328 -31.88 4.00 10.47
N VAL A 329 -31.57 4.51 9.28
CA VAL A 329 -30.54 3.97 8.37
C VAL A 329 -29.46 5.03 8.13
N ILE A 330 -28.20 4.63 8.20
CA ILE A 330 -27.06 5.47 7.79
C ILE A 330 -26.42 4.81 6.57
N ASN A 331 -26.70 5.34 5.38
CA ASN A 331 -25.98 4.93 4.18
C ASN A 331 -24.66 5.70 4.10
N THR A 332 -23.58 5.02 3.76
CA THR A 332 -22.25 5.63 3.61
C THR A 332 -21.60 5.24 2.30
N HIS A 333 -20.90 6.18 1.68
CA HIS A 333 -19.88 5.83 0.69
C HIS A 333 -18.59 5.51 1.43
N ASN A 334 -17.99 4.39 1.08
CA ASN A 334 -16.76 3.90 1.67
C ASN A 334 -15.71 3.86 0.58
N TYR A 335 -14.71 4.72 0.70
CA TYR A 335 -13.60 4.78 -0.23
C TYR A 335 -12.38 4.17 0.45
N GLN A 336 -11.75 3.23 -0.24
CA GLN A 336 -10.51 2.64 0.19
C GLN A 336 -9.49 2.91 -0.91
N ALA A 337 -8.35 3.43 -0.53
CA ALA A 337 -7.28 3.63 -1.47
C ALA A 337 -6.71 2.25 -1.87
N MET A 338 -6.77 1.95 -3.17
CA MET A 338 -6.27 0.70 -3.75
C MET A 338 -4.94 0.94 -4.43
N TYR A 339 -3.92 0.32 -3.85
CA TYR A 339 -2.51 0.42 -4.22
C TYR A 339 -2.16 -0.58 -5.31
N TYR A 340 -1.81 -0.20 -6.55
CA TYR A 340 -1.09 -1.15 -7.40
C TYR A 340 0.27 -1.43 -6.75
N PRO A 341 0.71 -2.70 -6.62
CA PRO A 341 1.99 -3.05 -6.05
C PRO A 341 3.15 -2.30 -6.66
#